data_AF-A0A503HNE9-F1
#
_entry.id   AF-A0A503HNE9-F1
#
_cell.length_a   1.000
_cell.length_b   1.000
_cell.length_c   1.000
_cell.angle_alpha   90.00
_cell.angle_beta   90.00
_cell.angle_gamma   90.00
#
_symmetry.space_group_name_H-M   'P 1'
#
loop_
_entity.id
_entity.type
_entity.pdbx_description
1 polymer ?
#
loop_
_entity_poly.entity_id
_entity_poly.type
_entity_poly.pdbx_seq_one_letter_code
_entity_poly.pdbx_strand_id
1 'polypeptide(L)'
;MKAMVLEKVGAPLKLVDRPDPMPGTGEIRLKVEACAVCRTDLHVIDGDLRHPNLPLIPGHEIVGIVDSVGKGVARSRVGRRVGVPWLGRD
;
A
#
# COMPACT_ATOMS: atom_id res chain seq x y z
N MET A 1 -0.25 -12.53 -1.45
CA MET A 1 0.90 -11.73 -1.00
C MET A 1 1.11 -11.78 0.51
N LYS A 2 2.36 -11.58 0.96
CA LYS A 2 2.68 -11.28 2.36
C LYS A 2 2.46 -9.80 2.65
N ALA A 3 1.97 -9.46 3.84
CA ALA A 3 1.78 -8.08 4.29
C ALA A 3 2.06 -7.92 5.78
N MET A 4 2.52 -6.74 6.19
CA MET A 4 2.61 -6.35 7.60
C MET A 4 1.34 -5.58 7.98
N VAL A 5 0.55 -6.11 8.91
CA VAL A 5 -0.76 -5.56 9.27
C VAL A 5 -0.75 -5.03 10.71
N LEU A 6 -1.24 -3.81 10.87
CA LEU A 6 -1.60 -3.21 12.15
C LEU A 6 -3.07 -3.56 12.46
N GLU A 7 -3.29 -4.47 13.41
CA GLU A 7 -4.64 -4.86 13.84
C GLU A 7 -5.20 -3.90 14.91
N LYS A 8 -4.32 -3.37 15.76
CA LYS A 8 -4.65 -2.48 16.86
C LYS A 8 -3.53 -1.46 17.02
N VAL A 9 -3.87 -0.20 17.23
CA VAL A 9 -2.91 0.87 17.57
C VAL A 9 -2.09 0.48 18.80
N GLY A 10 -0.80 0.78 18.77
CA GLY A 10 0.18 0.45 19.81
C GLY A 10 0.62 -1.02 19.83
N ALA A 11 0.12 -1.86 18.93
CA ALA A 11 0.55 -3.25 18.81
C ALA A 11 1.63 -3.42 17.71
N PRO A 12 2.54 -4.40 17.84
CA PRO A 12 3.46 -4.75 16.76
C PRO A 12 2.71 -5.16 15.49
N LEU A 13 3.31 -4.84 14.34
CA LEU A 13 2.80 -5.31 13.05
C LEU A 13 2.90 -6.84 12.96
N LYS A 14 1.87 -7.47 12.40
CA LYS A 14 1.85 -8.92 12.16
C LYS A 14 2.10 -9.23 10.69
N LEU A 15 3.04 -10.13 10.43
CA LEU A 15 3.23 -10.71 9.09
C LEU A 15 2.09 -11.68 8.81
N VAL A 16 1.33 -11.43 7.75
CA VAL A 16 0.20 -12.27 7.33
C VAL A 16 0.28 -12.60 5.84
N ASP A 17 -0.26 -13.75 5.46
CA ASP A 17 -0.54 -14.08 4.06
C ASP A 17 -1.98 -13.68 3.71
N ARG A 18 -2.16 -12.99 2.59
CA ARG A 18 -3.45 -12.52 2.07
C ARG A 18 -3.57 -12.78 0.57
N PRO A 19 -4.78 -12.87 0.00
CA PRO A 19 -4.95 -12.82 -1.45
C PRO A 19 -4.35 -11.54 -2.04
N ASP A 20 -3.89 -11.61 -3.28
CA ASP A 20 -3.47 -10.40 -3.99
C ASP A 20 -4.71 -9.52 -4.26
N PRO A 21 -4.62 -8.19 -4.08
CA PRO A 21 -5.75 -7.32 -4.36
C PRO A 21 -6.11 -7.37 -5.86
N MET A 22 -7.37 -7.09 -6.18
CA MET A 22 -7.81 -6.93 -7.56
C MET A 22 -8.03 -5.43 -7.83
N PRO A 23 -7.40 -4.83 -8.86
CA PRO A 23 -7.57 -3.42 -9.14
C PRO A 23 -8.99 -3.12 -9.65
N GLY A 24 -9.65 -2.13 -9.04
CA GLY A 24 -10.93 -1.58 -9.45
C GLY A 24 -10.86 -0.65 -10.67
N THR A 25 -11.97 -0.02 -11.02
CA THR A 25 -12.01 0.95 -12.14
C THR A 25 -11.05 2.11 -11.87
N GLY A 26 -10.18 2.44 -12.84
CA GLY A 26 -9.20 3.52 -12.72
C GLY A 26 -7.91 3.14 -11.96
N GLU A 27 -7.90 1.97 -11.30
CA GLU A 27 -6.78 1.57 -10.44
C GLU A 27 -5.71 0.76 -11.18
N ILE A 28 -4.52 0.74 -10.60
CA ILE A 28 -3.41 -0.15 -10.96
C ILE A 28 -3.04 -0.98 -9.74
N ARG A 29 -2.58 -2.21 -9.98
CA ARG A 29 -1.93 -3.03 -8.96
C ARG A 29 -0.44 -3.03 -9.18
N LEU A 30 0.28 -2.91 -8.07
CA LEU A 30 1.74 -2.91 -8.08
C LEU A 30 2.25 -4.19 -7.42
N LYS A 31 3.22 -4.83 -8.07
CA LYS A 31 4.18 -5.69 -7.38
C LYS A 31 5.22 -4.77 -6.73
N VAL A 32 5.13 -4.62 -5.41
CA VAL A 32 6.08 -3.82 -4.62
C VAL A 32 7.47 -4.42 -4.73
N GLU A 33 8.45 -3.61 -5.13
CA GLU A 33 9.87 -3.98 -5.14
C GLU A 33 10.55 -3.55 -3.83
N ALA A 34 10.22 -2.35 -3.36
CA ALA A 34 10.71 -1.79 -2.12
C ALA A 34 9.68 -0.81 -1.51
N CYS A 35 9.68 -0.72 -0.19
CA CYS A 35 8.99 0.30 0.59
C CYS A 35 9.92 0.72 1.73
N ALA A 36 10.21 2.02 1.84
CA ALA A 36 10.95 2.54 2.98
C ALA A 36 10.04 2.74 4.20
N VAL A 37 10.66 2.94 5.37
CA VAL A 37 9.97 3.22 6.63
C VAL A 37 10.20 4.67 7.00
N CYS A 38 9.11 5.42 7.11
CA CYS A 38 9.11 6.82 7.49
C CYS A 38 8.61 6.98 8.93
N ARG A 39 8.94 8.13 9.55
CA ARG A 39 8.42 8.50 10.87
C ARG A 39 6.88 8.54 10.89
N THR A 40 6.25 8.91 9.78
CA THR A 40 4.79 8.95 9.66
C THR A 40 4.15 7.57 9.81
N ASP A 41 4.83 6.48 9.42
CA ASP A 41 4.33 5.13 9.67
C ASP A 41 4.27 4.83 11.17
N LEU A 42 5.26 5.33 11.95
CA LEU A 42 5.25 5.22 13.41
C LEU A 42 4.15 6.07 14.04
N HIS A 43 3.91 7.29 13.55
CA HIS A 43 2.78 8.11 14.03
C HIS A 43 1.41 7.41 13.87
N VAL A 44 1.25 6.60 12.81
CA VAL A 44 0.05 5.76 12.62
C VAL A 44 0.02 4.60 13.63
N ILE A 45 1.15 3.91 13.80
CA ILE A 45 1.26 2.74 14.67
C ILE A 45 1.06 3.13 16.14
N ASP A 46 1.65 4.23 16.57
CA ASP A 46 1.63 4.73 17.96
C ASP A 46 0.32 5.45 18.29
N GLY A 47 -0.46 5.85 17.28
CA GLY A 47 -1.78 6.48 17.46
C GLY A 47 -1.75 8.00 17.53
N ASP A 48 -0.65 8.63 17.11
CA ASP A 48 -0.54 10.09 17.01
C ASP A 48 -1.49 10.66 15.94
N LEU A 49 -1.80 9.86 14.91
CA LEU A 49 -2.84 10.17 13.93
C LEU A 49 -4.19 9.62 14.39
N ARG A 50 -5.20 10.50 14.47
CA ARG A 50 -6.53 10.15 14.98
C ARG A 50 -7.26 9.20 14.02
N HIS A 51 -7.83 8.13 14.58
CA HIS A 51 -8.75 7.20 13.91
C HIS A 51 -8.21 6.54 12.62
N PRO A 52 -7.09 5.78 12.68
CA PRO A 52 -6.65 5.01 11.53
C PRO A 52 -7.70 3.95 11.17
N ASN A 53 -7.87 3.69 9.87
CA ASN A 53 -8.74 2.64 9.36
C ASN A 53 -8.12 1.26 9.60
N LEU A 54 -8.35 0.69 10.79
CA LEU A 54 -7.86 -0.64 11.14
C LEU A 54 -8.82 -1.74 10.63
N PRO A 55 -8.30 -2.92 10.23
CA PRO A 55 -6.89 -3.26 10.14
C PRO A 55 -6.19 -2.58 8.94
N LEU A 56 -4.97 -2.09 9.15
CA LEU A 56 -4.22 -1.28 8.19
C LEU A 56 -2.91 -1.94 7.76
N ILE A 57 -2.53 -1.81 6.48
CA ILE A 57 -1.16 -2.06 6.02
C ILE A 57 -0.47 -0.69 5.87
N PRO A 58 0.48 -0.32 6.75
CA PRO A 58 1.21 0.93 6.62
C PRO A 58 2.26 0.88 5.50
N GLY A 59 2.89 2.03 5.21
CA GLY A 59 3.91 2.19 4.18
C GLY A 59 3.46 3.10 3.04
N HIS A 60 4.33 4.03 2.67
CA HIS A 60 4.02 5.09 1.69
C HIS A 60 5.20 5.63 0.90
N GLU A 61 6.34 4.98 1.02
CA GLU A 61 7.56 5.29 0.28
C GLU A 61 7.85 4.14 -0.68
N ILE A 62 6.91 3.89 -1.59
CA ILE A 62 6.84 2.65 -2.37
C ILE A 62 7.40 2.87 -3.77
N VAL A 63 8.19 1.90 -4.24
CA VAL A 63 8.48 1.70 -5.67
C VAL A 63 8.09 0.29 -6.07
N GLY A 64 7.45 0.15 -7.23
CA GLY A 64 7.00 -1.14 -7.73
C GLY A 64 6.76 -1.17 -9.22
N ILE A 65 6.43 -2.36 -9.71
CA ILE A 65 6.08 -2.62 -11.12
C ILE A 65 4.57 -2.80 -11.22
N VAL A 66 3.94 -2.14 -12.18
CA VAL A 66 2.52 -2.37 -12.49
C VAL A 66 2.36 -3.79 -13.03
N ASP A 67 1.69 -4.67 -12.29
CA ASP A 67 1.51 -6.08 -12.66
C ASP A 67 0.09 -6.37 -13.19
N SER A 68 -0.88 -5.54 -12.84
CA SER A 68 -2.27 -5.62 -13.30
C SER A 68 -2.91 -4.23 -13.32
N VAL A 69 -3.95 -4.08 -14.13
CA VAL A 69 -4.71 -2.83 -14.28
C VAL A 69 -6.20 -3.11 -14.28
N GLY A 70 -6.97 -2.20 -13.70
CA GLY A 70 -8.43 -2.30 -13.71
C GLY A 70 -9.07 -1.64 -14.94
N LYS A 71 -10.41 -1.60 -14.96
CA LYS A 71 -11.17 -1.04 -16.08
C LYS A 71 -10.83 0.44 -16.29
N GLY A 72 -10.73 0.87 -17.55
CA GLY A 72 -10.45 2.27 -17.90
C GLY A 72 -8.97 2.65 -17.83
N VAL A 73 -8.10 1.73 -17.41
CA VAL A 73 -6.65 1.93 -17.43
C VAL A 73 -6.03 1.26 -18.67
N ALA A 74 -5.16 1.99 -19.37
CA ALA A 74 -4.44 1.46 -20.52
C ALA A 74 -3.57 0.25 -20.13
N ARG A 75 -3.75 -0.89 -20.83
CA ARG A 75 -2.94 -2.11 -20.63
C ARG A 75 -1.45 -1.89 -20.84
N SER A 76 -1.06 -0.91 -21.65
CA SER A 76 0.34 -0.52 -21.84
C SER A 76 1.03 0.01 -20.57
N ARG A 77 0.28 0.23 -19.47
CA ARG A 77 0.88 0.54 -18.17
C ARG A 77 1.50 -0.67 -17.49
N VAL A 78 1.07 -1.90 -17.81
CA VAL A 78 1.65 -3.13 -17.24
C VAL A 78 3.13 -3.23 -17.61
N GLY A 79 3.97 -3.61 -16.65
CA GLY A 79 5.43 -3.68 -16.78
C GLY A 79 6.16 -2.37 -16.49
N ARG A 80 5.45 -1.24 -16.34
CA ARG A 80 6.09 0.04 -15.99
C ARG A 80 6.45 0.08 -14.51
N ARG A 81 7.63 0.65 -14.23
CA ARG A 81 8.05 1.00 -12.87
C ARG A 81 7.48 2.35 -12.46
N VAL A 82 6.90 2.41 -11.26
CA VAL A 82 6.26 3.62 -10.72
C VAL A 82 6.61 3.81 -9.25
N GLY A 83 6.66 5.06 -8.81
CA GLY A 83 6.68 5.43 -7.39
C GLY A 83 5.28 5.84 -6.93
N VAL A 84 4.92 5.53 -5.68
CA VAL A 84 3.66 5.93 -5.08
C VAL A 84 3.93 7.06 -4.08
N PRO A 85 3.40 8.28 -4.30
CA PRO A 85 3.50 9.33 -3.30
C PRO A 85 2.53 9.08 -2.15
N TRP A 86 2.84 9.57 -0.94
CA TRP A 86 1.89 9.59 0.18
C TRP A 86 0.65 10.41 -0.14
N LEU A 87 0.83 11.55 -0.81
CA LEU A 87 -0.23 12.45 -1.25
C LEU A 87 -0.36 12.36 -2.77
N GLY A 88 -1.46 11.77 -3.24
CA GLY A 88 -1.89 11.82 -4.63
C GLY A 88 -3.00 12.84 -4.82
N ARG A 89 -3.29 13.18 -6.07
CA ARG A 89 -4.59 13.75 -6.44
C ARG A 89 -5.45 12.61 -6.96
N ASP A 90 -6.74 12.67 -6.65
CA ASP A 90 -7.78 11.78 -7.18
C ASP A 90 -7.87 11.87 -8.71
#